data_AF-A0AA39VCG5-F1
#
_entry.id   AF-A0AA39VCG5-F1
#
_cell.length_a   1.000
_cell.length_b   1.000
_cell.length_c   1.000
_cell.angle_alpha   90.00
_cell.angle_beta   90.00
_cell.angle_gamma   90.00
#
_symmetry.space_group_name_H-M   'P 1'
#
loop_
_entity.id
_entity.type
_entity.pdbx_description
1 polymer ?
#
loop_
_entity_poly.entity_id
_entity_poly.type
_entity_poly.pdbx_seq_one_letter_code
_entity_poly.pdbx_strand_id
1 'polypeptide(L)'
;MMDSNDDYIVDGEFQTRRRLEFEGRDNNIFPESNTIDENEVRDYEATVDITKKIEVIHGEIDDKLILKVGMKFQTEDEAYDFYNAYAYRVGFSIRKSKGYKGKDGTMINRIFCCSCEGYREKNKKDINLKIHHAETRFSCLAKMKIDCRQIGKYQAVEFIAHHTHVTSSPNKSHLHRSHRKLTPTQSAEIDLA
;
A
#
# COMPACT_ATOMS: atom_id res chain seq x y z
N MET A 1 -4.89 -3.44 37.73
CA MET A 1 -4.36 -4.69 38.29
C MET A 1 -5.53 -5.63 38.52
N MET A 2 -5.83 -6.47 37.54
CA MET A 2 -6.54 -7.73 37.68
C MET A 2 -6.05 -8.59 36.51
N ASP A 3 -5.28 -9.62 36.84
CA ASP A 3 -4.90 -10.70 35.94
C ASP A 3 -6.14 -11.48 35.54
N SER A 4 -6.23 -11.90 34.29
CA SER A 4 -7.15 -12.96 33.87
C SER A 4 -6.40 -13.84 32.89
N ASN A 5 -5.99 -14.99 33.43
CA ASN A 5 -5.42 -16.10 32.70
C ASN A 5 -6.48 -16.62 31.71
N ASP A 6 -6.17 -16.57 30.42
CA ASP A 6 -6.99 -17.20 29.39
C ASP A 6 -6.76 -18.72 29.43
N ASP A 7 -7.72 -19.44 30.02
CA ASP A 7 -7.86 -20.89 29.94
C ASP A 7 -8.55 -21.28 28.61
N TYR A 8 -8.07 -22.32 27.93
CA TYR A 8 -8.70 -22.85 26.70
C TYR A 8 -8.84 -24.38 26.75
N ILE A 9 -9.93 -24.89 26.18
CA ILE A 9 -10.25 -26.32 26.12
C ILE A 9 -9.75 -26.90 24.79
N VAL A 10 -8.97 -27.99 24.85
CA VAL A 10 -8.69 -28.88 23.72
C VAL A 10 -9.06 -30.30 24.16
N ASP A 11 -9.94 -30.95 23.41
CA ASP A 11 -10.33 -32.36 23.55
C ASP A 11 -10.75 -32.82 24.96
N GLY A 12 -11.52 -31.98 25.67
CA GLY A 12 -12.27 -32.38 26.86
C GLY A 12 -11.46 -32.51 28.16
N GLU A 13 -10.20 -32.11 28.18
CA GLU A 13 -9.38 -32.04 29.40
C GLU A 13 -8.87 -30.62 29.70
N PHE A 14 -8.87 -30.24 30.99
CA PHE A 14 -8.45 -28.92 31.46
C PHE A 14 -6.94 -28.93 31.73
N GLN A 15 -6.15 -28.10 31.04
CA GLN A 15 -4.70 -27.99 31.26
C GLN A 15 -4.28 -26.56 31.61
N THR A 16 -3.47 -26.42 32.67
CA THR A 16 -2.87 -25.15 33.11
C THR A 16 -1.44 -25.01 32.56
N ARG A 17 -1.04 -23.78 32.19
CA ARG A 17 0.34 -23.49 31.70
C ARG A 17 1.36 -23.79 32.80
N ARG A 18 2.25 -24.75 32.56
CA ARG A 18 3.37 -25.07 33.45
C ARG A 18 4.43 -23.95 33.37
N ARG A 19 4.71 -23.34 34.53
CA ARG A 19 5.80 -22.39 34.80
C ARG A 19 7.14 -23.11 34.56
N LEU A 20 7.96 -22.62 33.64
CA LEU A 20 9.35 -23.10 33.51
C LEU A 20 10.22 -22.32 34.51
N GLU A 21 10.84 -23.06 35.41
CA GLU A 21 11.75 -22.60 36.45
C GLU A 21 13.08 -22.14 35.83
N PHE A 22 13.63 -21.05 36.35
CA PHE A 22 14.96 -20.55 36.00
C PHE A 22 15.97 -21.12 37.01
N GLU A 23 16.87 -21.99 36.57
CA GLU A 23 18.06 -22.37 37.33
C GLU A 23 19.33 -22.04 36.54
N GLY A 24 20.28 -21.39 37.24
CA GLY A 24 21.72 -21.63 37.06
C GLY A 24 22.44 -20.89 35.93
N ARG A 25 23.44 -20.10 36.31
CA ARG A 25 24.47 -19.51 35.44
C ARG A 25 25.53 -20.55 35.08
N ASP A 26 26.16 -20.41 33.92
CA ASP A 26 27.61 -20.58 33.76
C ASP A 26 28.15 -19.63 32.68
N ASN A 27 29.26 -18.97 33.00
CA ASN A 27 29.95 -17.99 32.17
C ASN A 27 31.02 -18.67 31.28
N ASN A 28 31.24 -18.08 30.09
CA ASN A 28 32.34 -18.27 29.14
C ASN A 28 32.30 -19.48 28.20
N ILE A 29 31.62 -19.31 27.06
CA ILE A 29 32.06 -19.83 25.75
C ILE A 29 32.06 -18.64 24.78
N PHE A 30 33.16 -18.49 24.05
CA PHE A 30 33.42 -17.47 23.03
C PHE A 30 32.21 -17.30 22.09
N PRO A 31 31.91 -16.08 21.58
CA PRO A 31 30.85 -15.94 20.58
C PRO A 31 31.32 -16.65 19.31
N GLU A 32 30.83 -17.86 19.10
CA GLU A 32 30.82 -18.48 17.78
C GLU A 32 30.12 -17.50 16.84
N SER A 33 30.78 -17.27 15.70
CA SER A 33 30.34 -16.42 14.60
C SER A 33 28.82 -16.46 14.43
N ASN A 34 28.17 -15.30 14.57
CA ASN A 34 26.81 -15.09 14.07
C ASN A 34 26.82 -15.43 12.58
N THR A 35 26.44 -16.65 12.21
CA THR A 35 26.00 -16.96 10.86
C THR A 35 24.69 -16.21 10.69
N ILE A 36 24.77 -15.02 10.10
CA ILE A 36 23.58 -14.26 9.72
C ILE A 36 22.83 -15.16 8.73
N ASP A 37 21.56 -15.44 9.01
CA ASP A 37 20.71 -16.22 8.12
C ASP A 37 20.75 -15.57 6.73
N GLU A 38 21.13 -16.35 5.70
CA GLU A 38 21.26 -15.86 4.32
C GLU A 38 19.95 -15.22 3.82
N ASN A 39 18.81 -15.64 4.37
CA ASN A 39 17.51 -15.01 4.11
C ASN A 39 17.40 -13.61 4.73
N GLU A 40 17.90 -13.38 5.94
CA GLU A 40 17.93 -12.06 6.59
C GLU A 40 18.88 -11.08 5.87
N VAL A 41 20.03 -11.56 5.39
CA VAL A 41 20.96 -10.75 4.59
C VAL A 41 20.30 -10.31 3.27
N ARG A 42 19.64 -11.24 2.58
CA ARG A 42 18.97 -10.97 1.29
C ARG A 42 17.80 -9.99 1.44
N ASP A 43 17.04 -10.11 2.52
CA ASP A 43 15.90 -9.23 2.79
C ASP A 43 16.39 -7.81 3.14
N TYR A 44 17.47 -7.67 3.91
CA TYR A 44 18.09 -6.37 4.18
C TYR A 44 18.63 -5.71 2.90
N GLU A 45 19.41 -6.43 2.09
CA GLU A 45 20.01 -5.89 0.87
C GLU A 45 18.95 -5.42 -0.13
N ALA A 46 17.88 -6.20 -0.31
CA ALA A 46 16.74 -5.83 -1.15
C ALA A 46 16.05 -4.54 -0.65
N THR A 47 15.90 -4.35 0.67
CA THR A 47 15.32 -3.12 1.22
C THR A 47 16.23 -1.90 1.03
N VAL A 48 17.56 -2.07 1.08
CA VAL A 48 18.53 -1.01 0.80
C VAL A 48 18.47 -0.58 -0.67
N ASP A 49 18.30 -1.52 -1.60
CA ASP A 49 18.18 -1.18 -3.03
C ASP A 49 16.86 -0.48 -3.36
N ILE A 50 15.77 -0.88 -2.70
CA ILE A 50 14.47 -0.24 -2.84
C ILE A 50 14.51 1.21 -2.34
N THR A 51 15.12 1.46 -1.19
CA THR A 51 15.19 2.80 -0.59
C THR A 51 16.02 3.74 -1.46
N LYS A 52 17.19 3.31 -1.94
CA LYS A 52 18.00 4.07 -2.91
C LYS A 52 17.21 4.42 -4.17
N LYS A 53 16.42 3.48 -4.71
CA LYS A 53 15.59 3.73 -5.90
C LYS A 53 14.52 4.79 -5.65
N ILE A 54 13.91 4.80 -4.46
CA ILE A 54 12.93 5.82 -4.08
C ILE A 54 13.60 7.19 -3.95
N GLU A 55 14.77 7.26 -3.33
CA GLU A 55 15.53 8.51 -3.17
C GLU A 55 15.89 9.14 -4.53
N VAL A 56 16.32 8.34 -5.50
CA VAL A 56 16.60 8.82 -6.87
C VAL A 56 15.33 9.40 -7.51
N ILE A 57 14.20 8.70 -7.43
CA ILE A 57 12.92 9.19 -7.97
C ILE A 57 12.49 10.48 -7.26
N HIS A 58 12.63 10.55 -5.95
CA HIS A 58 12.27 11.73 -5.17
C HIS A 58 13.21 12.91 -5.44
N GLY A 59 14.48 12.68 -5.78
CA GLY A 59 15.42 13.73 -6.19
C GLY A 59 15.09 14.40 -7.53
N GLU A 60 14.34 13.73 -8.41
CA GLU A 60 13.89 14.27 -9.71
C GLU A 60 12.54 15.00 -9.63
N ILE A 61 11.87 14.96 -8.47
CA ILE A 61 10.52 15.50 -8.26
C ILE A 61 10.61 16.72 -7.34
N ASP A 62 9.77 17.72 -7.55
CA ASP A 62 9.64 18.85 -6.61
C ASP A 62 9.20 18.32 -5.24
N ASP A 63 9.93 18.68 -4.18
CA ASP A 63 9.64 18.35 -2.78
C ASP A 63 8.19 18.59 -2.37
N LYS A 64 7.52 19.56 -3.00
CA LYS A 64 6.11 19.89 -2.75
C LYS A 64 5.13 18.83 -3.24
N LEU A 65 5.54 18.01 -4.21
CA LEU A 65 4.74 16.92 -4.78
C LEU A 65 5.03 15.57 -4.09
N ILE A 66 6.06 15.50 -3.25
CA ILE A 66 6.36 14.30 -2.46
C ILE A 66 5.39 14.25 -1.28
N LEU A 67 4.59 13.18 -1.23
CA LEU A 67 3.66 12.98 -0.15
C LEU A 67 4.40 12.67 1.17
N LYS A 68 4.01 13.38 2.23
CA LYS A 68 4.49 13.15 3.59
C LYS A 68 3.34 12.67 4.47
N VAL A 69 3.61 11.68 5.31
CA VAL A 69 2.64 11.25 6.32
C VAL A 69 2.35 12.44 7.23
N GLY A 70 1.06 12.67 7.50
CA GLY A 70 0.56 13.80 8.27
C GLY A 70 0.07 15.00 7.45
N MET A 71 0.30 15.02 6.12
CA MET A 71 -0.28 16.04 5.23
C MET A 71 -1.80 16.05 5.31
N LYS A 72 -2.40 17.25 5.28
CA LYS A 72 -3.83 17.46 5.46
C LYS A 72 -4.48 17.93 4.16
N PHE A 73 -5.69 17.43 3.90
CA PHE A 73 -6.52 17.74 2.75
C PHE A 73 -7.94 18.05 3.22
N GLN A 74 -8.60 19.00 2.55
CA GLN A 74 -9.94 19.41 2.89
C GLN A 74 -10.99 18.39 2.38
N THR A 75 -10.72 17.72 1.25
CA THR A 75 -11.63 16.76 0.63
C THR A 75 -10.93 15.47 0.20
N GLU A 76 -11.71 14.41 -0.06
CA GLU A 76 -11.18 13.17 -0.65
C GLU A 76 -10.56 13.43 -2.02
N ASP A 77 -11.17 14.31 -2.82
CA ASP A 77 -10.73 14.59 -4.19
C ASP A 77 -9.45 15.42 -4.22
N GLU A 78 -9.24 16.34 -3.28
CA GLU A 78 -7.98 17.06 -3.15
C GLU A 78 -6.81 16.12 -2.83
N ALA A 79 -7.03 15.17 -1.92
CA ALA A 79 -6.07 14.10 -1.64
C ALA A 79 -5.82 13.23 -2.89
N TYR A 80 -6.88 12.86 -3.61
CA TYR A 80 -6.76 12.08 -4.84
C TYR A 80 -5.91 12.81 -5.89
N ASP A 81 -6.20 14.09 -6.13
CA ASP A 81 -5.50 14.91 -7.13
C ASP A 81 -4.02 15.11 -6.76
N PHE A 82 -3.73 15.32 -5.48
CA PHE A 82 -2.35 15.40 -5.00
C PHE A 82 -1.59 14.10 -5.29
N TYR A 83 -2.16 12.95 -4.94
CA TYR A 83 -1.52 11.67 -5.21
C TYR A 83 -1.46 11.34 -6.71
N ASN A 84 -2.44 11.79 -7.50
CA ASN A 84 -2.43 11.65 -8.94
C ASN A 84 -1.29 12.48 -9.56
N ALA A 85 -1.04 13.70 -9.06
CA ALA A 85 0.08 14.52 -9.50
C ALA A 85 1.43 13.87 -9.18
N TYR A 86 1.59 13.30 -7.98
CA TYR A 86 2.75 12.48 -7.63
C TYR A 86 2.90 11.29 -8.60
N ALA A 87 1.82 10.54 -8.82
CA ALA A 87 1.83 9.38 -9.71
C ALA A 87 2.16 9.74 -11.16
N TYR A 88 1.75 10.92 -11.62
CA TYR A 88 2.11 11.43 -12.94
C TYR A 88 3.63 11.64 -13.06
N ARG A 89 4.26 12.20 -12.02
CA ARG A 89 5.70 12.44 -12.00
C ARG A 89 6.52 11.17 -11.84
N VAL A 90 6.02 10.18 -11.11
CA VAL A 90 6.70 8.87 -10.96
C VAL A 90 6.43 7.94 -12.15
N GLY A 91 5.34 8.14 -12.88
CA GLY A 91 5.02 7.37 -14.09
C GLY A 91 4.13 6.16 -13.87
N PHE A 92 3.11 6.29 -13.03
CA PHE A 92 2.09 5.26 -12.84
C PHE A 92 0.68 5.83 -12.81
N SER A 93 -0.31 4.93 -12.88
CA SER A 93 -1.73 5.26 -12.77
C SER A 93 -2.26 4.88 -11.39
N ILE A 94 -3.21 5.65 -10.86
CA ILE A 94 -3.85 5.36 -9.58
C ILE A 94 -5.31 4.94 -9.73
N ARG A 95 -5.86 4.31 -8.70
CA ARG A 95 -7.28 3.99 -8.56
C ARG A 95 -7.77 4.23 -7.13
N LYS A 96 -9.05 4.55 -6.97
CA LYS A 96 -9.73 4.54 -5.66
C LYS A 96 -10.02 3.08 -5.29
N SER A 97 -9.46 2.63 -4.17
CA SER A 97 -9.61 1.25 -3.66
C SER A 97 -10.65 1.23 -2.53
N LYS A 98 -10.43 0.36 -1.54
CA LYS A 98 -11.25 0.25 -0.34
C LYS A 98 -11.31 1.58 0.42
N GLY A 99 -12.45 1.82 1.04
CA GLY A 99 -12.67 2.95 1.93
C GLY A 99 -13.83 2.63 2.86
N TYR A 100 -13.84 3.28 4.01
CA TYR A 100 -14.89 3.16 5.00
C TYR A 100 -15.75 4.42 4.99
N LYS A 101 -17.06 4.25 4.90
CA LYS A 101 -18.03 5.33 5.04
C LYS A 101 -18.63 5.31 6.44
N GLY A 102 -18.88 6.50 6.99
CA GLY A 102 -19.67 6.65 8.20
C GLY A 102 -21.14 6.35 7.97
N LYS A 103 -21.91 6.35 9.07
CA LYS A 103 -23.38 6.19 9.03
C LYS A 103 -24.03 7.28 8.18
N ASP A 104 -23.45 8.47 8.17
CA ASP A 104 -23.94 9.64 7.43
C ASP A 104 -23.53 9.62 5.94
N GLY A 105 -22.90 8.53 5.47
CA GLY A 105 -22.45 8.38 4.08
C GLY A 105 -21.11 9.06 3.75
N THR A 106 -20.61 9.92 4.62
CA THR A 106 -19.30 10.59 4.49
C THR A 106 -18.14 9.58 4.47
N MET A 107 -17.16 9.77 3.60
CA MET A 107 -15.95 8.95 3.60
C MET A 107 -15.14 9.22 4.86
N ILE A 108 -14.92 8.21 5.68
CA ILE A 108 -14.08 8.33 6.87
C ILE A 108 -12.62 8.05 6.53
N ASN A 109 -12.38 7.04 5.70
CA ASN A 109 -11.05 6.75 5.18
C ASN A 109 -11.12 6.23 3.74
N ARG A 110 -10.02 6.39 3.02
CA ARG A 110 -9.87 5.94 1.64
C ARG A 110 -8.45 5.50 1.37
N ILE A 111 -8.30 4.44 0.59
CA ILE A 111 -7.02 4.00 0.03
C ILE A 111 -7.00 4.35 -1.46
N PHE A 112 -5.93 5.01 -1.88
CA PHE A 112 -5.56 5.19 -3.28
C PHE A 112 -4.34 4.34 -3.57
N CYS A 113 -4.37 3.55 -4.62
CA CYS A 113 -3.33 2.58 -4.91
C CYS A 113 -2.94 2.61 -6.38
N CYS A 114 -1.78 2.03 -6.68
CA CYS A 114 -1.37 1.79 -8.06
C CYS A 114 -2.42 0.95 -8.81
N SER A 115 -2.63 1.23 -10.09
CA SER A 115 -3.50 0.43 -10.96
C SER A 115 -3.09 -1.04 -11.03
N CYS A 116 -1.79 -1.32 -10.81
CA CYS A 116 -1.21 -2.66 -10.80
C CYS A 116 -1.29 -3.36 -9.43
N GLU A 117 -1.93 -2.77 -8.41
CA GLU A 117 -2.10 -3.42 -7.10
C GLU A 117 -3.03 -4.66 -7.21
N GLY A 118 -2.71 -5.69 -6.42
CA GLY A 118 -3.53 -6.89 -6.20
C GLY A 118 -3.41 -7.92 -7.32
N TYR A 119 -4.40 -8.81 -7.37
CA TYR A 119 -4.59 -9.77 -8.44
C TYR A 119 -6.00 -9.59 -9.03
N ARG A 120 -6.19 -9.92 -10.30
CA ARG A 120 -7.54 -10.00 -10.86
C ARG A 120 -8.17 -11.31 -10.40
N GLU A 121 -9.35 -11.22 -9.79
CA GLU A 121 -10.15 -12.41 -9.53
C GLU A 121 -10.52 -13.05 -10.87
N LYS A 122 -10.25 -14.34 -11.01
CA LYS A 122 -10.65 -15.09 -12.20
C LYS A 122 -12.16 -15.21 -12.20
N ASN A 123 -12.87 -14.39 -12.98
CA ASN A 123 -14.31 -14.56 -13.11
C ASN A 123 -14.59 -15.86 -13.87
N LYS A 124 -15.59 -16.63 -13.45
CA LYS A 124 -16.02 -17.84 -14.19
C LYS A 124 -16.39 -17.55 -15.66
N LYS A 125 -16.79 -16.29 -15.96
CA LYS A 125 -17.06 -15.79 -17.31
C LYS A 125 -15.79 -15.55 -18.14
N ASP A 126 -14.67 -15.22 -17.49
CA ASP A 126 -13.38 -14.97 -18.16
C ASP A 126 -12.78 -16.27 -18.73
N ILE A 127 -13.22 -17.44 -18.27
CA ILE A 127 -12.78 -18.77 -18.73
C ILE A 127 -13.28 -19.08 -20.15
N ASN A 128 -14.43 -18.53 -20.55
CA ASN A 128 -15.07 -18.81 -21.84
C ASN A 128 -14.82 -17.71 -22.91
N LEU A 129 -13.93 -16.75 -22.64
CA LEU A 129 -13.60 -15.70 -23.61
C LEU A 129 -12.50 -16.17 -24.57
N LYS A 130 -12.73 -16.03 -25.88
CA LYS A 130 -11.71 -16.30 -26.93
C LYS A 130 -10.48 -15.39 -26.85
N ILE A 131 -10.61 -14.23 -26.19
CA ILE A 131 -9.53 -13.26 -25.98
C ILE A 131 -9.46 -12.97 -24.48
N HIS A 132 -8.39 -13.40 -23.83
CA HIS A 132 -8.09 -13.01 -22.47
C HIS A 132 -7.41 -11.63 -22.49
N HIS A 133 -7.96 -10.67 -21.74
CA HIS A 133 -7.24 -9.42 -21.49
C HIS A 133 -5.94 -9.72 -20.74
N ALA A 134 -4.86 -9.04 -21.11
CA ALA A 134 -3.59 -9.15 -20.39
C ALA A 134 -3.77 -8.87 -18.89
N GLU A 135 -3.09 -9.64 -18.04
CA GLU A 135 -3.10 -9.40 -16.59
C GLU A 135 -2.40 -8.08 -16.31
N THR A 136 -3.14 -7.12 -15.75
CA THR A 136 -2.63 -5.76 -15.48
C THR A 136 -2.27 -5.56 -14.00
N ARG A 137 -2.51 -6.55 -13.13
CA ARG A 137 -2.26 -6.45 -11.68
C ARG A 137 -1.11 -7.39 -11.27
N PHE A 138 -0.02 -6.80 -10.79
CA PHE A 138 1.24 -7.46 -10.42
C PHE A 138 1.52 -7.29 -8.92
N SER A 139 0.48 -7.32 -8.08
CA SER A 139 0.60 -7.20 -6.61
C SER A 139 1.42 -5.99 -6.14
N CYS A 140 1.34 -4.87 -6.85
CA CYS A 140 2.03 -3.62 -6.45
C CYS A 140 1.58 -3.14 -5.06
N LEU A 141 2.54 -2.77 -4.22
CA LEU A 141 2.29 -2.31 -2.85
C LEU A 141 2.12 -0.78 -2.73
N ALA A 142 2.47 -0.02 -3.77
CA ALA A 142 2.38 1.44 -3.76
C ALA A 142 0.95 1.93 -3.50
N LYS A 143 0.78 2.67 -2.41
CA LYS A 143 -0.51 3.19 -1.94
C LYS A 143 -0.36 4.42 -1.05
N MET A 144 -1.42 5.20 -1.01
CA MET A 144 -1.66 6.28 -0.07
C MET A 144 -2.99 6.01 0.66
N LYS A 145 -3.00 6.15 1.98
CA LYS A 145 -4.21 6.06 2.80
C LYS A 145 -4.48 7.40 3.46
N ILE A 146 -5.74 7.84 3.37
CA ILE A 146 -6.23 9.03 4.07
C ILE A 146 -7.28 8.66 5.11
N ASP A 147 -7.34 9.42 6.20
CA ASP A 147 -8.31 9.26 7.29
C ASP A 147 -8.74 10.64 7.83
N CYS A 148 -10.02 10.80 8.19
CA CYS A 148 -10.54 12.06 8.75
C CYS A 148 -11.10 11.94 10.18
N ARG A 149 -10.99 10.78 10.84
CA ARG A 149 -11.64 10.46 12.13
C ARG A 149 -11.33 11.43 13.27
N GLN A 150 -10.14 12.04 13.27
CA GLN A 150 -9.62 12.76 14.43
C GLN A 150 -9.64 14.28 14.28
N ILE A 151 -9.64 14.81 13.05
CA ILE A 151 -9.28 16.22 12.79
C ILE A 151 -10.35 16.96 11.97
N GLY A 152 -11.39 16.26 11.49
CA GLY A 152 -12.42 16.85 10.61
C GLY A 152 -11.93 17.21 9.20
N LYS A 153 -10.62 17.10 8.96
CA LYS A 153 -9.95 17.14 7.66
C LYS A 153 -9.34 15.76 7.37
N TYR A 154 -9.17 15.43 6.10
CA TYR A 154 -8.45 14.22 5.72
C TYR A 154 -6.95 14.41 5.99
N GLN A 155 -6.31 13.38 6.51
CA GLN A 155 -4.87 13.35 6.73
C GLN A 155 -4.28 12.10 6.08
N ALA A 156 -3.13 12.23 5.41
CA ALA A 156 -2.36 11.10 4.94
C ALA A 156 -1.80 10.32 6.16
N VAL A 157 -2.30 9.10 6.39
CA VAL A 157 -1.89 8.26 7.53
C VAL A 157 -0.87 7.21 7.14
N GLU A 158 -0.82 6.82 5.87
CA GLU A 158 0.09 5.79 5.36
C GLU A 158 0.48 6.14 3.93
N PHE A 159 1.76 6.00 3.63
CA PHE A 159 2.30 6.22 2.30
C PHE A 159 3.39 5.20 2.00
N ILE A 160 3.22 4.48 0.89
CA ILE A 160 4.19 3.52 0.37
C ILE A 160 4.52 3.94 -1.06
N ALA A 161 5.74 4.43 -1.26
CA ALA A 161 6.26 4.81 -2.57
C ALA A 161 6.83 3.62 -3.38
N HIS A 162 6.99 2.46 -2.73
CA HIS A 162 7.61 1.29 -3.34
C HIS A 162 6.70 0.61 -4.39
N HIS A 163 7.26 0.39 -5.59
CA HIS A 163 6.64 -0.37 -6.66
C HIS A 163 7.36 -1.69 -6.89
N THR A 164 6.59 -2.78 -7.00
CA THR A 164 7.08 -4.14 -7.33
C THR A 164 7.20 -4.37 -8.84
N HIS A 165 6.92 -3.33 -9.65
CA HIS A 165 7.00 -3.38 -11.10
C HIS A 165 7.78 -2.16 -11.62
N VAL A 166 8.22 -2.24 -12.87
CA VAL A 166 8.80 -1.10 -13.57
C VAL A 166 7.70 -0.07 -13.80
N THR A 167 7.92 1.16 -13.31
CA THR A 167 7.04 2.31 -13.61
C THR A 167 7.35 2.83 -15.00
N SER A 168 6.36 3.46 -15.64
CA SER A 168 6.59 4.09 -16.93
C SER A 168 7.50 5.30 -16.75
N SER A 169 8.17 5.73 -17.82
CA SER A 169 8.80 7.05 -17.82
C SER A 169 7.72 8.14 -17.66
N PRO A 170 8.00 9.25 -16.96
CA PRO A 170 7.06 10.36 -16.79
C PRO A 170 6.51 10.92 -18.13
N ASN A 171 7.31 10.81 -19.20
CA ASN A 171 6.92 11.21 -20.56
C ASN A 171 5.69 10.46 -21.10
N LYS A 172 5.43 9.23 -20.61
CA LYS A 172 4.31 8.39 -21.03
C LYS A 172 3.14 8.43 -20.05
N SER A 173 3.25 9.20 -18.96
CA SER A 173 2.23 9.27 -17.91
C SER A 173 0.86 9.69 -18.43
N HIS A 174 0.81 10.61 -19.39
CA HIS A 174 -0.44 11.09 -19.99
C HIS A 174 -1.29 9.97 -20.65
N LEU A 175 -0.69 8.82 -20.98
CA LEU A 175 -1.40 7.67 -21.56
C LEU A 175 -2.11 6.80 -20.50
N HIS A 176 -1.78 6.97 -19.22
CA HIS A 176 -2.41 6.23 -18.14
C HIS A 176 -3.85 6.66 -17.90
N ARG A 177 -4.72 5.72 -17.54
CA ARG A 177 -6.16 5.94 -17.37
C ARG A 177 -6.47 7.10 -16.40
N SER A 178 -5.80 7.18 -15.26
CA SER A 178 -6.02 8.24 -14.27
C SER A 178 -5.58 9.63 -14.74
N HIS A 179 -4.79 9.70 -15.81
CA HIS A 179 -4.23 10.93 -16.38
C HIS A 179 -4.92 11.34 -17.69
N ARG A 180 -5.70 10.44 -18.31
CA ARG A 180 -6.53 10.76 -19.48
C ARG A 180 -7.71 11.64 -19.05
N LYS A 181 -7.52 12.95 -19.11
CA LYS A 181 -8.64 13.89 -19.06
C LYS A 181 -9.27 13.92 -20.44
N LEU A 182 -10.57 13.61 -20.51
CA LEU A 182 -11.34 13.88 -21.73
C LEU A 182 -11.39 15.39 -21.94
N THR A 183 -11.18 15.83 -23.16
CA THR A 183 -11.41 17.24 -23.50
C THR A 183 -12.90 17.54 -23.36
N PRO A 184 -13.30 18.79 -23.05
CA PRO A 184 -14.71 19.17 -22.96
C PRO A 184 -15.52 18.79 -24.20
N THR A 185 -14.89 18.85 -25.38
CA THR A 185 -15.45 18.42 -26.67
C THR A 185 -15.78 16.92 -26.67
N GLN A 186 -14.84 16.09 -26.22
CA GLN A 186 -15.02 14.64 -26.14
C GLN A 186 -16.05 14.22 -25.09
N SER A 187 -16.20 14.97 -23.99
CA SER A 187 -17.26 14.70 -23.02
C SER A 187 -18.64 15.08 -23.55
N ALA A 188 -18.76 16.23 -24.23
CA ALA A 188 -20.03 16.68 -24.79
C ALA A 188 -20.54 15.75 -25.91
N GLU A 189 -19.65 15.20 -26.74
CA GLU A 189 -19.99 14.24 -27.79
C GLU A 189 -20.50 12.89 -27.23
N ILE A 190 -20.07 12.49 -26.02
CA ILE A 190 -20.57 11.27 -25.35
C ILE A 190 -21.98 11.47 -24.80
N ASP A 191 -22.29 12.66 -24.27
CA ASP A 191 -23.62 12.95 -23.71
C ASP A 191 -24.72 13.14 -24.77
N LEU A 192 -24.32 13.29 -26.04
CA LEU A 192 -25.20 13.44 -27.21
C LEU A 192 -25.53 12.11 -27.93
N ALA A 193 -24.92 10.98 -27.51
CA ALA A 193 -25.06 9.65 -28.14
C ALA A 193 -25.91 8.69 -27.29
#